data_AF-A0A1I2AHL0-F1
#
_entry.id   AF-A0A1I2AHL0-F1
#
_cell.length_a   1.000
_cell.length_b   1.000
_cell.length_c   1.000
_cell.angle_alpha   90.00
_cell.angle_beta   90.00
_cell.angle_gamma   90.00
#
_symmetry.space_group_name_H-M   'P 1'
#
loop_
_entity.id
_entity.type
_entity.pdbx_description
1 polymer ?
#
loop_
_entity_poly.entity_id
_entity_poly.type
_entity_poly.pdbx_seq_one_letter_code
_entity_poly.pdbx_strand_id
1 'polypeptide(L)'
;MRGGKVGMEVGSLRERILVALLIYKFGEQNVKTDIPITEPEADVYVFDKPFSIKTLSNSLNGLKLVWTVDAESAVKFSTEYVPSCDMIFEHIYWERQGGLYCIPKSVQLEIFEQMGRAEYIKLPKAGTNPRGVEMRGKALKFLVKHSETLKISINWQKGRIEFDAFERWIELWDNEE
;
A
#
# COMPACT_ATOMS: atom_id res chain seq x y z
N MET A 1 -7.87 16.84 0.11
CA MET A 1 -9.09 16.38 -0.61
C MET A 1 -9.44 17.42 -1.65
N ARG A 2 -9.90 17.02 -2.84
CA ARG A 2 -10.41 17.95 -3.85
C ARG A 2 -11.87 17.62 -4.15
N GLY A 3 -12.77 18.54 -3.88
CA GLY A 3 -14.23 18.33 -4.04
C GLY A 3 -14.76 17.12 -3.26
N GLY A 4 -14.28 16.92 -2.03
CA GLY A 4 -14.67 15.77 -1.18
C GLY A 4 -14.13 14.41 -1.62
N LYS A 5 -13.33 14.35 -2.69
CA LYS A 5 -12.66 13.13 -3.15
C LYS A 5 -11.24 13.07 -2.62
N VAL A 6 -10.84 11.85 -2.24
CA VAL A 6 -9.48 11.52 -1.81
C VAL A 6 -8.67 11.17 -3.04
N GLY A 7 -7.56 11.86 -3.27
CA GLY A 7 -6.64 11.57 -4.35
C GLY A 7 -5.70 10.40 -4.01
N MET A 8 -4.90 9.98 -4.99
CA MET A 8 -4.01 8.82 -4.84
C MET A 8 -2.82 9.10 -3.93
N GLU A 9 -2.44 10.37 -3.76
CA GLU A 9 -1.40 10.86 -2.86
C GLU A 9 -1.65 10.51 -1.39
N VAL A 10 -2.90 10.17 -1.04
CA VAL A 10 -3.23 9.66 0.29
C VAL A 10 -2.46 8.40 0.64
N GLY A 11 -2.07 7.59 -0.36
CA GLY A 11 -1.28 6.37 -0.15
C GLY A 11 0.05 6.69 0.53
N SER A 12 0.79 7.65 -0.02
CA SER A 12 2.08 8.10 0.54
C SER A 12 1.91 8.76 1.91
N LEU A 13 0.79 9.45 2.16
CA LEU A 13 0.52 9.98 3.50
C LEU A 13 0.29 8.88 4.53
N ARG A 14 -0.47 7.83 4.17
CA ARG A 14 -0.73 6.68 5.06
C ARG A 14 0.51 5.85 5.30
N GLU A 15 1.35 5.69 4.28
CA GLU A 15 2.66 5.06 4.41
C GLU A 15 3.49 5.74 5.51
N ARG A 16 3.59 7.09 5.48
CA ARG A 16 4.29 7.85 6.53
C ARG A 16 3.73 7.61 7.93
N ILE A 17 2.42 7.43 8.08
CA ILE A 17 1.78 7.12 9.37
C ILE A 17 2.22 5.73 9.86
N LEU A 18 2.24 4.73 8.98
CA LEU A 18 2.67 3.37 9.33
C LEU A 18 4.18 3.30 9.60
N VAL A 19 4.99 4.04 8.85
CA VAL A 19 6.43 4.20 9.13
C VAL A 19 6.66 4.86 10.49
N ALA A 20 5.90 5.91 10.83
CA ALA A 20 5.98 6.55 12.14
C ALA A 20 5.64 5.59 13.29
N LEU A 21 4.68 4.67 13.10
CA LEU A 21 4.39 3.59 14.06
C LEU A 21 5.60 2.68 14.27
N LEU A 22 6.30 2.30 13.20
CA LEU A 22 7.51 1.47 13.26
C LEU A 22 8.63 2.21 14.00
N ILE A 23 8.85 3.49 13.69
CA ILE A 23 9.82 4.35 14.38
C ILE A 23 9.49 4.44 15.87
N TYR A 24 8.24 4.73 16.21
CA TYR A 24 7.79 4.81 17.59
C TYR A 24 8.06 3.50 18.35
N LYS A 25 7.80 2.36 17.71
CA LYS A 25 7.91 1.05 18.35
C LYS A 25 9.35 0.55 18.46
N PHE A 26 10.18 0.80 17.45
CA PHE A 26 11.51 0.19 17.30
C PHE A 26 12.66 1.19 17.42
N GLY A 27 12.40 2.50 17.41
CA GLY A 27 13.40 3.56 17.43
C GLY A 27 13.92 3.91 16.03
N GLU A 28 14.24 5.19 15.81
CA GLU A 28 14.76 5.71 14.53
C GLU A 28 16.00 4.96 14.04
N GLN A 29 16.89 4.57 14.95
CA GLN A 29 18.11 3.84 14.62
C GLN A 29 17.86 2.45 14.01
N ASN A 30 16.66 1.89 14.19
CA ASN A 30 16.29 0.56 13.71
C ASN A 30 15.34 0.61 12.51
N VAL A 31 14.96 1.80 12.04
CA VAL A 31 14.01 2.01 10.95
C VAL A 31 14.60 2.94 9.90
N LYS A 32 14.96 2.40 8.73
CA LYS A 32 15.52 3.18 7.62
C LYS A 32 14.42 3.57 6.65
N THR A 33 14.24 4.87 6.46
CA THR A 33 13.18 5.49 5.65
C THR A 33 13.71 6.20 4.41
N ASP A 34 15.01 6.52 4.38
CA ASP A 34 15.68 7.11 3.21
C ASP A 34 16.00 6.02 2.18
N ILE A 35 14.95 5.54 1.53
CA ILE A 35 15.02 4.53 0.47
C ILE A 35 14.85 5.25 -0.86
N PRO A 36 15.70 4.98 -1.88
CA PRO A 36 15.51 5.53 -3.20
C PRO A 36 14.11 5.20 -3.74
N ILE A 37 13.42 6.16 -4.35
CA ILE A 37 12.13 5.91 -5.01
C ILE A 37 12.22 4.91 -6.17
N THR A 38 13.44 4.59 -6.61
CA THR A 38 13.75 3.57 -7.60
C THR A 38 13.90 2.17 -7.02
N GLU A 39 13.93 2.02 -5.69
CA GLU A 39 14.04 0.73 -5.03
C GLU A 39 12.80 -0.12 -5.39
N PRO A 40 12.99 -1.34 -5.91
CA PRO A 40 11.86 -2.19 -6.23
C PRO A 40 11.12 -2.63 -4.97
N GLU A 41 9.84 -2.30 -4.88
CA GLU A 41 8.86 -2.79 -3.89
C GLU A 41 9.04 -2.33 -2.43
N ALA A 42 10.26 -2.17 -1.91
CA ALA A 42 10.50 -1.82 -0.50
C ALA A 42 10.24 -0.35 -0.20
N ASP A 43 9.43 -0.09 0.84
CA ASP A 43 9.07 1.26 1.30
C ASP A 43 9.72 1.62 2.65
N VAL A 44 10.18 0.62 3.43
CA VAL A 44 10.91 0.82 4.70
C VAL A 44 11.80 -0.38 5.02
N TYR A 45 12.94 -0.18 5.71
CA TYR A 45 13.69 -1.28 6.35
C TYR A 45 13.53 -1.22 7.87
N VAL A 46 13.24 -2.36 8.50
CA VAL A 46 13.16 -2.51 9.96
C VAL A 46 14.13 -3.61 10.39
N PHE A 47 15.13 -3.26 11.22
CA PHE A 47 16.26 -4.14 11.54
C PHE A 47 16.90 -4.75 10.28
N ASP A 48 17.15 -3.91 9.28
CA ASP A 48 17.70 -4.28 7.96
C ASP A 48 16.85 -5.26 7.14
N LYS A 49 15.60 -5.50 7.52
CA LYS A 49 14.64 -6.29 6.74
C LYS A 49 13.70 -5.37 5.95
N PRO A 50 13.56 -5.56 4.62
CA PRO A 50 12.69 -4.72 3.81
C PRO A 50 11.21 -5.06 4.03
N PHE A 51 10.38 -4.03 4.03
CA PHE A 51 8.93 -4.13 4.00
C PHE A 51 8.36 -3.25 2.90
N SER A 52 7.40 -3.78 2.15
CA SER A 52 6.48 -2.98 1.36
C SER A 52 5.29 -2.56 2.22
N ILE A 53 4.78 -1.36 2.00
CA ILE A 53 3.62 -0.80 2.66
C ILE A 53 2.56 -0.53 1.60
N LYS A 54 1.40 -1.17 1.75
CA LYS A 54 0.30 -1.01 0.79
C LYS A 54 -0.99 -0.69 1.54
N THR A 55 -1.75 0.26 1.02
CA THR A 55 -3.06 0.62 1.58
C THR A 55 -4.14 0.46 0.52
N LEU A 56 -5.30 -0.06 0.94
CA LEU A 56 -6.45 -0.24 0.06
C LEU A 56 -7.74 0.08 0.81
N SER A 57 -8.62 0.85 0.17
CA SER A 57 -9.91 1.21 0.74
C SER A 57 -11.05 0.39 0.12
N ASN A 58 -12.06 0.07 0.93
CA ASN A 58 -13.28 -0.66 0.55
C ASN A 58 -13.06 -2.16 0.25
N SER A 59 -13.08 -2.58 -1.01
CA SER A 59 -12.98 -4.01 -1.37
C SER A 59 -11.53 -4.45 -1.49
N LEU A 60 -11.24 -5.71 -1.15
CA LEU A 60 -9.94 -6.37 -1.40
C LEU A 60 -9.74 -6.69 -2.90
N ASN A 61 -9.62 -5.65 -3.72
CA ASN A 61 -9.35 -5.75 -5.14
C ASN A 61 -8.64 -4.48 -5.64
N GLY A 62 -7.79 -4.60 -6.66
CA GLY A 62 -7.11 -3.47 -7.27
C GLY A 62 -5.86 -2.97 -6.53
N LEU A 63 -5.32 -3.76 -5.61
CA LEU A 63 -4.03 -3.47 -4.98
C LEU A 63 -2.93 -3.44 -6.04
N LYS A 64 -2.14 -2.38 -6.10
CA LYS A 64 -1.10 -2.20 -7.11
C LYS A 64 0.19 -2.91 -6.71
N LEU A 65 0.74 -3.69 -7.64
CA LEU A 65 2.07 -4.27 -7.52
C LEU A 65 3.12 -3.30 -8.08
N VAL A 66 2.79 -2.62 -9.18
CA VAL A 66 3.62 -1.56 -9.78
C VAL A 66 2.74 -0.53 -10.51
N TRP A 67 3.20 0.71 -10.61
CA TRP A 67 2.49 1.85 -11.24
C TRP A 67 2.69 1.98 -12.75
N THR A 68 3.14 0.91 -13.42
CA THR A 68 3.45 0.88 -14.85
C THR A 68 2.21 0.64 -15.71
N VAL A 69 1.99 1.51 -16.71
CA VAL A 69 0.79 1.48 -17.58
C VAL A 69 1.07 1.11 -19.02
N ASP A 70 2.30 1.25 -19.50
CA ASP A 70 2.66 0.81 -20.85
C ASP A 70 2.63 -0.72 -20.94
N ALA A 71 2.16 -1.22 -22.08
CA ALA A 71 1.88 -2.64 -22.25
C ALA A 71 3.16 -3.50 -22.16
N GLU A 72 4.26 -3.02 -22.75
CA GLU A 72 5.53 -3.75 -22.78
C GLU A 72 6.11 -3.92 -21.38
N SER A 73 6.24 -2.83 -20.62
CA SER A 73 6.77 -2.89 -19.25
C SER A 73 5.81 -3.59 -18.30
N ALA A 74 4.49 -3.51 -18.49
CA ALA A 74 3.52 -4.29 -17.72
C ALA A 74 3.67 -5.80 -17.98
N VAL A 75 3.86 -6.21 -19.24
CA VAL A 75 4.13 -7.61 -19.60
C VAL A 75 5.46 -8.06 -19.00
N LYS A 76 6.52 -7.27 -19.17
CA LYS A 76 7.84 -7.55 -18.59
C LYS A 76 7.76 -7.72 -17.07
N PHE A 77 7.07 -6.82 -16.38
CA PHE A 77 6.83 -6.93 -14.95
C PHE A 77 6.11 -8.24 -14.61
N SER A 78 5.07 -8.63 -15.36
CA SER A 78 4.34 -9.87 -15.07
C SER A 78 5.18 -11.14 -15.22
N THR A 79 6.18 -11.13 -16.11
CA THR A 79 7.09 -12.26 -16.33
C THR A 79 8.22 -12.32 -15.31
N GLU A 80 8.70 -11.16 -14.83
CA GLU A 80 9.87 -11.07 -13.95
C GLU A 80 9.49 -10.98 -12.46
N TYR A 81 8.35 -10.37 -12.12
CA TYR A 81 7.96 -10.09 -10.74
C TYR A 81 7.90 -11.35 -9.89
N VAL A 82 8.51 -11.29 -8.71
CA VAL A 82 8.35 -12.24 -7.62
C VAL A 82 8.37 -11.40 -6.33
N PRO A 83 7.47 -11.65 -5.36
CA PRO A 83 7.51 -10.97 -4.07
C PRO A 83 8.90 -11.01 -3.44
N SER A 84 9.47 -9.85 -3.13
CA SER A 84 10.87 -9.73 -2.71
C SER A 84 11.05 -9.40 -1.23
N CYS A 85 10.01 -8.84 -0.60
CA CYS A 85 10.01 -8.41 0.80
C CYS A 85 8.72 -8.78 1.53
N ASP A 86 8.70 -8.60 2.85
CA ASP A 86 7.48 -8.72 3.65
C ASP A 86 6.52 -7.56 3.31
N MET A 87 5.23 -7.73 3.55
CA MET A 87 4.23 -6.70 3.23
C MET A 87 3.43 -6.30 4.47
N ILE A 88 3.44 -5.01 4.77
CA ILE A 88 2.49 -4.36 5.68
C ILE A 88 1.31 -3.89 4.83
N PHE A 89 0.14 -4.49 5.04
CA PHE A 89 -1.06 -4.16 4.29
C PHE A 89 -2.13 -3.56 5.19
N GLU A 90 -2.59 -2.36 4.87
CA GLU A 90 -3.68 -1.69 5.56
C GLU A 90 -4.96 -1.76 4.71
N HIS A 91 -5.96 -2.47 5.23
CA HIS A 91 -7.30 -2.52 4.66
C HIS A 91 -8.23 -1.57 5.40
N ILE A 92 -8.54 -0.45 4.74
CA ILE A 92 -9.44 0.58 5.27
C ILE A 92 -10.86 0.28 4.82
N TYR A 93 -11.78 0.09 5.76
CA TYR A 93 -13.18 -0.16 5.45
C TYR A 93 -14.11 0.64 6.34
N TRP A 94 -14.39 1.89 5.95
CA TRP A 94 -15.22 2.81 6.74
C TRP A 94 -16.55 2.22 7.16
N GLU A 95 -16.91 2.49 8.41
CA GLU A 95 -18.11 2.02 9.11
C GLU A 95 -18.21 0.48 9.20
N ARG A 96 -17.08 -0.21 8.98
CA ARG A 96 -16.98 -1.67 8.95
C ARG A 96 -15.63 -2.12 9.51
N GLN A 97 -15.48 -3.43 9.63
CA GLN A 97 -14.21 -4.03 10.02
C GLN A 97 -13.28 -4.16 8.81
N GLY A 98 -12.09 -3.57 8.95
CA GLY A 98 -10.92 -3.82 8.12
C GLY A 98 -9.78 -4.36 9.00
N GLY A 99 -8.54 -4.00 8.68
CA GLY A 99 -7.41 -4.36 9.53
C GLY A 99 -6.06 -3.95 8.99
N LEU A 100 -5.07 -4.05 9.87
CA LEU A 100 -3.66 -3.96 9.53
C LEU A 100 -3.08 -5.39 9.53
N TYR A 101 -2.34 -5.73 8.49
CA TYR A 101 -1.83 -7.06 8.24
C TYR A 101 -0.31 -6.99 8.07
N CYS A 102 0.41 -7.94 8.68
CA CYS A 102 1.80 -8.21 8.35
C CYS A 102 1.85 -9.58 7.65
N ILE A 103 2.17 -9.55 6.37
CA ILE A 103 2.13 -10.68 5.44
C ILE A 103 3.58 -11.06 5.12
N PRO A 104 4.08 -12.19 5.65
CA PRO A 104 5.45 -12.62 5.36
C PRO A 104 5.67 -12.87 3.87
N LYS A 105 6.90 -12.64 3.40
CA LYS A 105 7.33 -12.98 2.04
C LYS A 105 7.11 -14.46 1.74
N SER A 106 7.37 -15.35 2.71
CA SER A 106 7.12 -16.79 2.55
C SER A 106 5.67 -17.08 2.17
N VAL A 107 4.71 -16.43 2.84
CA VAL A 107 3.28 -16.55 2.54
C VAL A 107 2.94 -16.00 1.15
N GLN A 108 3.56 -14.86 0.77
CA GLN A 108 3.39 -14.30 -0.56
C GLN A 108 3.89 -15.25 -1.65
N LEU A 109 5.07 -15.85 -1.45
CA LEU A 109 5.68 -16.82 -2.36
C LEU A 109 4.85 -18.09 -2.46
N GLU A 110 4.41 -18.65 -1.32
CA GLU A 110 3.55 -19.84 -1.29
C GLU A 110 2.28 -19.64 -2.13
N ILE A 111 1.55 -18.54 -1.90
CA ILE A 111 0.31 -18.25 -2.63
C ILE A 111 0.62 -17.95 -4.10
N PHE A 112 1.73 -17.27 -4.40
CA PHE A 112 2.17 -16.98 -5.76
C PHE A 112 2.45 -18.27 -6.56
N GLU A 113 3.15 -19.23 -5.96
CA GLU A 113 3.46 -20.53 -6.56
C GLU A 113 2.22 -21.39 -6.74
N GLN A 114 1.36 -21.48 -5.71
CA GLN A 114 0.13 -22.26 -5.76
C GLN A 114 -0.87 -21.77 -6.80
N MET A 115 -1.01 -20.45 -6.96
CA MET A 115 -1.97 -19.86 -7.90
C MET A 115 -1.41 -19.75 -9.33
N GLY A 116 -0.10 -19.55 -9.44
CA GLY A 116 0.57 -19.19 -10.69
C GLY A 116 0.39 -17.70 -11.05
N ARG A 117 1.35 -17.19 -11.84
CA ARG A 117 1.46 -15.78 -12.23
C ARG A 117 0.17 -15.19 -12.80
N ALA A 118 -0.52 -15.92 -13.67
CA ALA A 118 -1.73 -15.45 -14.34
C ALA A 118 -2.89 -15.19 -13.35
N GLU A 119 -2.96 -15.95 -12.26
CA GLU A 119 -4.00 -15.83 -11.22
C GLU A 119 -3.56 -14.95 -10.04
N TYR A 120 -2.28 -14.63 -9.93
CA TYR A 120 -1.76 -13.68 -8.95
C TYR A 120 -1.72 -12.25 -9.50
N ILE A 121 -1.26 -12.08 -10.73
CA ILE A 121 -1.00 -10.81 -11.40
C ILE A 121 -2.13 -10.51 -12.39
N LYS A 122 -2.63 -9.29 -12.36
CA LYS A 122 -3.63 -8.75 -13.28
C LYS A 122 -3.02 -7.61 -14.08
N LEU A 123 -2.83 -7.86 -15.38
CA LEU A 123 -2.37 -6.85 -16.31
C LEU A 123 -3.41 -5.73 -16.50
N PRO A 124 -2.95 -4.50 -16.81
CA PRO A 124 -3.83 -3.40 -17.18
C PRO A 124 -4.69 -3.77 -18.40
N LYS A 125 -5.98 -3.42 -18.41
CA LYS A 125 -6.87 -3.71 -19.55
C LYS A 125 -6.59 -2.73 -20.70
N ALA A 126 -6.26 -3.25 -21.87
CA ALA A 126 -6.08 -2.44 -23.08
C ALA A 126 -7.34 -1.61 -23.41
N GLY A 127 -7.15 -0.38 -23.89
CA GLY A 127 -8.24 0.54 -24.20
C GLY A 127 -8.97 1.12 -22.98
N THR A 128 -8.42 0.97 -21.78
CA THR A 128 -8.89 1.66 -20.56
C THR A 128 -7.83 2.64 -20.05
N ASN A 129 -8.12 3.38 -18.98
CA ASN A 129 -7.15 4.25 -18.30
C ASN A 129 -6.71 3.62 -16.95
N PRO A 130 -5.99 2.48 -16.97
CA PRO A 130 -5.52 1.83 -15.76
C PRO A 130 -4.34 2.62 -15.17
N ARG A 131 -4.07 2.36 -13.90
CA ARG A 131 -2.98 3.02 -13.15
C ARG A 131 -1.90 2.04 -12.70
N GLY A 132 -1.68 0.93 -13.42
CA GLY A 132 -0.67 -0.04 -13.02
C GLY A 132 -1.13 -1.50 -13.03
N VAL A 133 -0.17 -2.41 -12.89
CA VAL A 133 -0.37 -3.84 -12.70
C VAL A 133 -0.92 -4.10 -11.30
N GLU A 134 -1.94 -4.94 -11.19
CA GLU A 134 -2.64 -5.23 -9.93
C GLU A 134 -2.36 -6.65 -9.45
N MET A 135 -2.44 -6.86 -8.14
CA MET A 135 -2.68 -8.17 -7.58
C MET A 135 -4.15 -8.53 -7.77
N ARG A 136 -4.45 -9.77 -8.16
CA ARG A 136 -5.84 -10.25 -8.21
C ARG A 136 -6.44 -10.25 -6.82
N GLY A 137 -7.69 -9.80 -6.70
CA GLY A 137 -8.41 -9.80 -5.42
C GLY A 137 -8.55 -11.18 -4.78
N LYS A 138 -8.51 -12.27 -5.56
CA LYS A 138 -8.49 -13.65 -5.02
C LYS A 138 -7.18 -13.94 -4.28
N ALA A 139 -6.03 -13.57 -4.85
CA ALA A 139 -4.72 -13.70 -4.21
C ALA A 139 -4.66 -12.87 -2.91
N LEU A 140 -5.09 -11.61 -2.95
CA LEU A 140 -5.14 -10.76 -1.76
C LEU A 140 -6.02 -11.35 -0.64
N LYS A 141 -7.16 -11.95 -1.00
CA LYS A 141 -8.04 -12.64 -0.03
C LYS A 141 -7.40 -13.88 0.59
N PHE A 142 -6.56 -14.61 -0.14
CA PHE A 142 -5.81 -15.72 0.43
C PHE A 142 -4.73 -15.22 1.37
N LEU A 143 -3.99 -14.18 0.99
CA LEU A 143 -2.93 -13.59 1.81
C LEU A 143 -3.47 -13.17 3.17
N VAL A 144 -4.53 -12.35 3.21
CA VAL A 144 -5.09 -11.83 4.47
C VAL A 144 -5.78 -12.89 5.35
N LYS A 145 -6.00 -14.10 4.83
CA LYS A 145 -6.61 -15.23 5.55
C LYS A 145 -5.60 -16.31 5.91
N HIS A 146 -4.36 -16.20 5.45
CA HIS A 146 -3.34 -17.19 5.71
C HIS A 146 -3.05 -17.27 7.20
N SER A 147 -2.83 -18.48 7.73
CA SER A 147 -2.60 -18.72 9.17
C SER A 147 -1.36 -18.01 9.71
N GLU A 148 -0.33 -17.85 8.86
CA GLU A 148 0.91 -17.15 9.22
C GLU A 148 0.84 -15.62 9.01
N THR A 149 -0.26 -15.10 8.44
CA THR A 149 -0.45 -13.65 8.35
C THR A 149 -0.90 -13.10 9.70
N LEU A 150 -0.11 -12.18 10.25
CA LEU A 150 -0.48 -11.48 11.48
C LEU A 150 -1.51 -10.39 11.16
N LYS A 151 -2.52 -10.25 12.01
CA LYS A 151 -3.61 -9.29 11.81
C LYS A 151 -3.94 -8.54 13.10
N ILE A 152 -4.08 -7.23 12.97
CA ILE A 152 -4.80 -6.37 13.93
C ILE A 152 -6.12 -5.98 13.28
N SER A 153 -7.24 -6.42 13.85
CA SER A 153 -8.56 -6.05 13.34
C SER A 153 -8.90 -4.62 13.75
N ILE A 154 -9.39 -3.81 12.81
CA ILE A 154 -9.70 -2.39 13.03
C ILE A 154 -11.15 -2.14 12.63
N ASN A 155 -11.93 -1.58 13.56
CA ASN A 155 -13.26 -1.06 13.24
C ASN A 155 -13.11 0.40 12.83
N TRP A 156 -13.21 0.68 11.54
CA TRP A 156 -12.97 2.02 11.01
C TRP A 156 -14.18 2.91 11.23
N GLN A 157 -14.07 3.87 12.14
CA GLN A 157 -15.11 4.85 12.43
C GLN A 157 -14.68 6.24 11.96
N LYS A 158 -15.58 6.98 11.35
CA LYS A 158 -15.32 8.38 11.01
C LYS A 158 -15.48 9.28 12.24
N GLY A 159 -14.39 9.92 12.64
CA GLY A 159 -14.45 11.08 13.52
C GLY A 159 -14.96 12.31 12.75
N ARG A 160 -15.68 13.20 13.45
CA ARG A 160 -15.97 14.53 12.92
C ARG A 160 -14.74 15.41 13.14
N ILE A 161 -14.00 15.66 12.06
CA ILE A 161 -12.84 16.54 12.04
C ILE A 161 -13.11 17.57 10.95
N GLU A 162 -13.12 18.84 11.33
CA GLU A 162 -13.19 19.96 10.38
C GLU A 162 -11.74 20.36 10.06
N PHE A 163 -11.43 20.49 8.77
CA PHE A 163 -10.10 20.79 8.28
C PHE A 163 -10.20 21.59 6.98
N ASP A 164 -9.62 22.78 6.97
CA ASP A 164 -9.43 23.57 5.76
C ASP A 164 -8.01 23.38 5.24
N ALA A 165 -7.89 22.86 4.01
CA ALA A 165 -6.60 22.61 3.39
C ALA A 165 -5.88 23.89 2.94
N PHE A 166 -6.55 25.04 2.93
CA PHE A 166 -6.04 26.31 2.46
C PHE A 166 -5.66 27.28 3.58
N GLU A 167 -6.24 27.11 4.78
CA GLU A 167 -6.05 28.00 5.94
C GLU A 167 -4.57 28.32 6.20
N ARG A 168 -3.73 27.30 6.36
CA ARG A 168 -2.29 27.48 6.55
C ARG A 168 -1.62 28.31 5.45
N TRP A 169 -2.03 28.14 4.19
CA TRP A 169 -1.39 28.86 3.08
C TRP A 169 -1.86 30.30 3.02
N ILE A 170 -3.13 30.55 3.31
CA ILE A 170 -3.70 31.90 3.41
C ILE A 170 -2.98 32.67 4.53
N GLU A 171 -2.86 32.08 5.72
CA GLU A 171 -2.12 32.67 6.84
C GLU A 171 -0.68 33.02 6.48
N LEU A 172 0.02 32.17 5.71
CA LEU A 172 1.38 32.45 5.29
C LEU A 172 1.48 33.64 4.32
N TRP A 173 0.50 33.81 3.42
CA TRP A 173 0.44 34.99 2.54
C TRP A 173 0.06 36.26 3.29
N ASP A 174 -0.86 36.16 4.26
CA ASP A 174 -1.33 37.31 5.04
C ASP A 174 -0.26 37.82 6.03
N ASN A 175 0.69 36.96 6.44
CA ASN A 175 1.78 37.31 7.36
C ASN A 175 3.09 37.77 6.66
N GLU A 176 3.04 38.09 5.36
CA GLU A 176 4.16 38.71 4.63
C GLU A 176 4.17 40.26 4.65
N GLU A 177 3.43 40.90 5.57
CA GLU A 177 3.51 42.36 5.86
C GLU A 177 4.47 42.72 7.02
#